data_AF-A0A1E4B8N7-F1
#
_entry.id   AF-A0A1E4B8N7-F1
#
_cell.length_a   1.000
_cell.length_b   1.000
_cell.length_c   1.000
_cell.angle_alpha   90.00
_cell.angle_beta   90.00
_cell.angle_gamma   90.00
#
_symmetry.space_group_name_H-M   'P 1'
#
loop_
_entity.id
_entity.type
_entity.pdbx_description
1 polymer ?
#
loop_
_entity_poly.entity_id
_entity_poly.type
_entity_poly.pdbx_seq_one_letter_code
_entity_poly.pdbx_strand_id
1 'polypeptide(L)'
;MNRMRPIHVMTAAMLLAAAAACVDAPSVSGPEAQSEPLAETFDAMSRVAAENGDLARSEGFAFAALSVRGGVAPSRLEVQSGNATEVYDAFVNSVEWDPSIAATMRPPARRALVAWRRTAYGTTKVLSMHTPSDSAPILNPLSLGMGMSTAAVFAGASAMQNEGGNTAQGKPDLSGAWFATGGWVKLKEVAVIGACPESQLSGKGVAVSRCEQARYLVRFDLAMQHLAGRPPQVVGGSPVRRVSSVGEPVVGGLKLGFACLAPTSMHGCQ
;
A
#
# COMPACT_ATOMS: atom_id res chain seq x y z
N MET A 1 41.01 23.93 -70.91
CA MET A 1 41.67 23.86 -69.60
C MET A 1 40.97 24.83 -68.65
N ASN A 2 39.92 24.37 -67.94
CA ASN A 2 39.15 25.19 -67.01
C ASN A 2 39.57 24.88 -65.57
N ARG A 3 40.14 25.87 -64.88
CA ARG A 3 40.40 25.84 -63.44
C ARG A 3 39.10 26.17 -62.69
N MET A 4 38.54 25.19 -61.99
CA MET A 4 37.50 25.40 -60.96
C MET A 4 38.15 25.86 -59.66
N ARG A 5 37.62 26.95 -59.08
CA ARG A 5 37.98 27.46 -57.75
C ARG A 5 37.12 26.78 -56.67
N PRO A 6 37.64 26.54 -55.45
CA PRO A 6 36.85 26.03 -54.34
C PRO A 6 35.99 27.14 -53.71
N ILE A 7 34.74 26.81 -53.44
CA ILE A 7 33.78 27.62 -52.69
C ILE A 7 33.97 27.28 -51.21
N HIS A 8 34.43 28.25 -50.41
CA HIS A 8 34.43 28.14 -48.95
C HIS A 8 33.03 28.44 -48.42
N VAL A 9 32.38 27.41 -47.89
CA VAL A 9 31.13 27.55 -47.12
C VAL A 9 31.51 27.87 -45.67
N MET A 10 31.28 29.11 -45.25
CA MET A 10 31.34 29.52 -43.85
C MET A 10 30.08 29.01 -43.13
N THR A 11 30.24 27.99 -42.30
CA THR A 11 29.19 27.51 -41.40
C THR A 11 29.17 28.42 -40.16
N ALA A 12 28.20 29.33 -40.08
CA ALA A 12 27.93 30.11 -38.89
C ALA A 12 27.21 29.23 -37.85
N ALA A 13 27.88 28.93 -36.74
CA ALA A 13 27.28 28.28 -35.58
C ALA A 13 26.41 29.29 -34.81
N MET A 14 25.09 29.16 -34.94
CA MET A 14 24.11 29.92 -34.16
C MET A 14 23.92 29.21 -32.82
N LEU A 15 24.52 29.75 -31.76
CA LEU A 15 24.26 29.35 -30.37
C LEU A 15 22.87 29.85 -29.95
N LEU A 16 21.88 28.96 -29.92
CA LEU A 16 20.62 29.19 -29.22
C LEU A 16 20.84 28.95 -27.72
N ALA A 17 20.90 30.04 -26.95
CA ALA A 17 20.76 29.99 -25.51
C ALA A 17 19.29 29.70 -25.18
N ALA A 18 18.99 28.46 -24.76
CA ALA A 18 17.71 28.11 -24.18
C ALA A 18 17.58 28.78 -22.80
N ALA A 19 16.81 29.87 -22.73
CA ALA A 19 16.34 30.42 -21.48
C ALA A 19 15.40 29.40 -20.83
N ALA A 20 15.88 28.70 -19.79
CA ALA A 20 15.05 27.89 -18.93
C ALA A 20 14.09 28.82 -18.18
N ALA A 21 12.84 28.88 -18.62
CA ALA A 21 11.78 29.45 -17.82
C ALA A 21 11.60 28.56 -16.59
N CYS A 22 12.02 29.05 -15.43
CA CYS A 22 11.65 28.50 -14.14
C CYS A 22 10.12 28.53 -14.04
N VAL A 23 9.48 27.38 -14.26
CA VAL A 23 8.11 27.17 -13.86
C VAL A 23 8.11 27.20 -12.34
N ASP A 24 7.48 28.23 -11.76
CA ASP A 24 7.10 28.27 -10.36
C ASP A 24 6.29 27.00 -10.04
N ALA A 25 6.96 25.99 -9.51
CA ALA A 25 6.30 24.85 -8.91
C ALA A 25 5.54 25.36 -7.68
N PRO A 26 4.25 25.04 -7.51
CA PRO A 26 3.53 25.42 -6.31
C PRO A 26 4.30 24.88 -5.11
N SER A 27 4.57 25.76 -4.14
CA SER A 27 5.18 25.43 -2.86
C SER A 27 4.51 24.18 -2.30
N VAL A 28 5.19 23.05 -2.42
CA VAL A 28 4.73 21.79 -1.84
C VAL A 28 4.84 21.99 -0.35
N SER A 29 3.69 22.21 0.28
CA SER A 29 3.53 22.23 1.72
C SER A 29 4.23 21.00 2.30
N GLY A 30 4.96 21.20 3.41
CA GLY A 30 5.88 20.20 3.97
C GLY A 30 5.25 18.81 4.18
N PRO A 31 6.06 17.78 4.42
CA PRO A 31 5.62 16.37 4.50
C PRO A 31 4.41 16.14 5.44
N GLU A 32 4.22 16.99 6.45
CA GLU A 32 3.07 16.96 7.35
C GLU A 32 1.73 17.28 6.65
N ALA A 33 1.69 18.23 5.72
CA ALA A 33 0.44 18.70 5.11
C ALA A 33 -0.19 17.70 4.12
N GLN A 34 0.60 16.75 3.60
CA GLN A 34 0.08 15.68 2.74
C GLN A 34 -0.28 14.40 3.50
N SER A 35 0.23 14.25 4.73
CA SER A 35 0.02 13.04 5.53
C SER A 35 -1.42 12.91 6.02
N GLU A 36 -2.06 14.02 6.40
CA GLU A 36 -3.40 14.01 6.97
C GLU A 36 -4.49 13.60 5.97
N PRO A 37 -4.55 14.16 4.74
CA PRO A 37 -5.49 13.70 3.71
C PRO A 37 -5.35 12.22 3.34
N LEU A 38 -4.12 11.69 3.37
CA LEU A 38 -3.86 10.28 3.09
C LEU A 38 -4.35 9.38 4.25
N ALA A 39 -4.06 9.75 5.49
CA ALA A 39 -4.56 9.02 6.66
C ALA A 39 -6.11 9.01 6.70
N GLU A 40 -6.75 10.12 6.40
CA GLU A 40 -8.22 10.21 6.27
C GLU A 40 -8.76 9.31 5.16
N THR A 41 -8.04 9.21 4.04
CA THR A 41 -8.38 8.29 2.95
C THR A 41 -8.35 6.83 3.43
N PHE A 42 -7.31 6.44 4.17
CA PHE A 42 -7.21 5.11 4.76
C PHE A 42 -8.31 4.85 5.80
N ASP A 43 -8.64 5.81 6.67
CA ASP A 43 -9.77 5.68 7.59
C ASP A 43 -11.11 5.49 6.85
N ALA A 44 -11.32 6.23 5.75
CA ALA A 44 -12.51 6.07 4.94
C ALA A 44 -12.59 4.67 4.31
N MET A 45 -11.49 4.16 3.76
CA MET A 45 -11.43 2.80 3.24
C MET A 45 -11.63 1.75 4.34
N SER A 46 -11.11 2.00 5.55
CA SER A 46 -11.32 1.14 6.71
C SER A 46 -12.80 1.03 7.07
N ARG A 47 -13.51 2.16 7.21
CA ARG A 47 -14.95 2.17 7.49
C ARG A 47 -15.76 1.46 6.40
N VAL A 48 -15.50 1.76 5.13
CA VAL A 48 -16.21 1.11 4.01
C VAL A 48 -15.94 -0.39 4.01
N ALA A 49 -14.70 -0.84 4.26
CA ALA A 49 -14.40 -2.26 4.37
C ALA A 49 -15.16 -2.93 5.54
N ALA A 50 -15.26 -2.26 6.69
CA ALA A 50 -16.02 -2.75 7.84
C ALA A 50 -17.53 -2.85 7.57
N GLU A 51 -18.13 -1.81 6.97
CA GLU A 51 -19.53 -1.80 6.52
C GLU A 51 -19.82 -2.94 5.53
N ASN A 52 -18.78 -3.38 4.81
CA ASN A 52 -18.85 -4.48 3.87
C ASN A 52 -18.60 -5.86 4.48
N GLY A 53 -18.39 -5.94 5.80
CA GLY A 53 -18.07 -7.17 6.53
C GLY A 53 -16.64 -7.66 6.34
N ASP A 54 -15.76 -6.88 5.70
CA ASP A 54 -14.36 -7.22 5.54
C ASP A 54 -13.49 -6.58 6.62
N LEU A 55 -13.50 -7.22 7.79
CA LEU A 55 -12.76 -6.69 8.94
C LEU A 55 -11.24 -6.76 8.74
N ALA A 56 -10.72 -7.76 8.01
CA ALA A 56 -9.29 -7.88 7.78
C ALA A 56 -8.76 -6.70 6.94
N ARG A 57 -9.48 -6.31 5.90
CA ARG A 57 -9.18 -5.10 5.11
C ARG A 57 -9.41 -3.84 5.92
N SER A 58 -10.48 -3.79 6.72
CA SER A 58 -10.76 -2.66 7.61
C SER A 58 -9.59 -2.39 8.56
N GLU A 59 -9.12 -3.43 9.27
CA GLU A 59 -7.98 -3.36 10.18
C GLU A 59 -6.70 -2.97 9.43
N GLY A 60 -6.46 -3.58 8.26
CA GLY A 60 -5.34 -3.23 7.39
C GLY A 60 -5.25 -1.74 7.08
N PHE A 61 -6.37 -1.14 6.66
CA PHE A 61 -6.45 0.29 6.38
C PHE A 61 -6.41 1.15 7.65
N ALA A 62 -6.99 0.70 8.77
CA ALA A 62 -6.86 1.41 10.04
C ALA A 62 -5.39 1.51 10.48
N PHE A 63 -4.64 0.41 10.40
CA PHE A 63 -3.21 0.41 10.70
C PHE A 63 -2.39 1.22 9.69
N ALA A 64 -2.84 1.27 8.43
CA ALA A 64 -2.25 2.13 7.41
C ALA A 64 -2.40 3.61 7.78
N ALA A 65 -3.60 4.03 8.18
CA ALA A 65 -3.86 5.39 8.64
C ALA A 65 -3.02 5.75 9.89
N LEU A 66 -2.92 4.82 10.85
CA LEU A 66 -2.06 4.97 12.02
C LEU A 66 -0.58 5.10 11.63
N SER A 67 -0.12 4.35 10.62
CA SER A 67 1.27 4.42 10.16
C SER A 67 1.59 5.77 9.52
N VAL A 68 0.68 6.31 8.70
CA VAL A 68 0.83 7.65 8.13
C VAL A 68 0.85 8.71 9.23
N ARG A 69 -0.05 8.61 10.22
CA ARG A 69 -0.07 9.53 11.38
C ARG A 69 1.17 9.40 12.26
N GLY A 70 1.77 8.21 12.31
CA GLY A 70 3.05 7.91 12.95
C GLY A 70 4.27 8.38 12.15
N GLY A 71 4.08 9.19 11.10
CA GLY A 71 5.17 9.82 10.36
C GLY A 71 6.02 8.86 9.53
N VAL A 72 5.48 7.69 9.16
CA VAL A 72 6.20 6.73 8.32
C VAL A 72 6.36 7.31 6.94
N ALA A 73 7.62 7.56 6.56
CA ALA A 73 7.94 7.94 5.20
C ALA A 73 7.64 6.76 4.25
N PRO A 74 6.75 6.93 3.26
CA PRO A 74 6.58 5.90 2.25
C PRO A 74 7.88 5.65 1.49
N SER A 75 8.09 4.40 1.12
CA SER A 75 9.15 3.97 0.23
C SER A 75 8.59 3.73 -1.16
N ARG A 76 9.40 4.04 -2.18
CA ARG A 76 9.07 3.73 -3.56
C ARG A 76 9.03 2.22 -3.77
N LEU A 77 7.96 1.72 -4.35
CA LEU A 77 7.76 0.32 -4.73
C LEU A 77 7.43 0.23 -6.22
N GLU A 78 8.23 -0.51 -6.97
CA GLU A 78 7.96 -0.79 -8.37
C GLU A 78 7.22 -2.13 -8.50
N VAL A 79 6.12 -2.10 -9.25
CA VAL A 79 5.21 -3.23 -9.42
C VAL A 79 5.03 -3.49 -10.90
N GLN A 80 5.31 -4.71 -11.33
CA GLN A 80 4.99 -5.18 -12.66
C GLN A 80 3.54 -5.67 -12.69
N SER A 81 2.71 -5.09 -13.55
CA SER A 81 1.32 -5.49 -13.78
C SER A 81 1.11 -5.77 -15.26
N GLY A 82 1.08 -7.06 -15.62
CA GLY A 82 1.16 -7.49 -17.02
C GLY A 82 2.46 -6.99 -17.66
N ASN A 83 2.35 -6.17 -18.72
CA ASN A 83 3.50 -5.59 -19.42
C ASN A 83 3.87 -4.18 -18.94
N ALA A 84 3.11 -3.62 -17.99
CA ALA A 84 3.36 -2.29 -17.47
C ALA A 84 4.13 -2.34 -16.14
N THR A 85 5.10 -1.46 -15.97
CA THR A 85 5.70 -1.18 -14.66
C THR A 85 5.03 0.05 -14.07
N GLU A 86 4.55 -0.10 -12.85
CA GLU A 86 3.85 0.93 -12.09
C GLU A 86 4.66 1.28 -10.84
N VAL A 87 4.75 2.56 -10.52
CA VAL A 87 5.44 3.04 -9.31
C VAL A 87 4.40 3.42 -8.26
N TYR A 88 4.56 2.86 -7.06
CA TYR A 88 3.74 3.09 -5.89
C TYR A 88 4.55 3.72 -4.77
N ASP A 89 3.88 4.51 -3.94
CA ASP A 89 4.32 4.81 -2.59
C ASP A 89 3.82 3.70 -1.68
N ALA A 90 4.68 3.15 -0.83
CA ALA A 90 4.34 2.00 -0.02
C ALA A 90 4.98 2.02 1.36
N PHE A 91 4.32 1.38 2.32
CA PHE A 91 4.92 1.03 3.60
C PHE A 91 4.39 -0.31 4.09
N VAL A 92 5.10 -0.92 5.03
CA VAL A 92 4.67 -2.14 5.71
C VAL A 92 4.26 -1.82 7.14
N ASN A 93 3.18 -2.42 7.63
CA ASN A 93 2.86 -2.44 9.05
C ASN A 93 2.88 -3.88 9.56
N SER A 94 3.56 -4.12 10.67
CA SER A 94 3.60 -5.39 11.39
C SER A 94 2.91 -5.20 12.72
N VAL A 95 1.97 -6.08 13.03
CA VAL A 95 1.25 -6.06 14.30
C VAL A 95 1.65 -7.26 15.15
N GLU A 96 2.05 -6.97 16.38
CA GLU A 96 2.40 -7.94 17.39
C GLU A 96 1.67 -7.64 18.70
N TRP A 97 1.49 -8.66 19.51
CA TRP A 97 0.78 -8.58 20.79
C TRP A 97 1.72 -8.89 21.93
N ASP A 98 1.53 -8.18 23.04
CA ASP A 98 2.32 -8.35 24.24
C ASP A 98 2.32 -9.82 24.71
N PRO A 99 3.49 -10.37 25.07
CA PRO A 99 3.62 -11.73 25.58
C PRO A 99 2.77 -12.05 26.82
N SER A 100 2.32 -11.05 27.58
CA SER A 100 1.45 -11.21 28.75
C SER A 100 0.00 -11.59 28.40
N ILE A 101 -0.47 -11.31 27.18
CA ILE A 101 -1.81 -11.64 26.73
C ILE A 101 -1.90 -13.15 26.45
N ALA A 102 -2.93 -13.89 26.84
CA ALA A 102 -2.97 -15.32 26.50
C ALA A 102 -3.02 -15.55 24.97
N ALA A 103 -2.21 -16.47 24.43
CA ALA A 103 -2.13 -16.72 22.98
C ALA A 103 -3.48 -17.11 22.33
N THR A 104 -4.38 -17.72 23.10
CA THR A 104 -5.75 -18.06 22.67
C THR A 104 -6.66 -16.85 22.49
N MET A 105 -6.31 -15.71 23.09
CA MET A 105 -7.08 -14.47 23.02
C MET A 105 -6.46 -13.45 22.07
N ARG A 106 -5.20 -13.63 21.67
CA ARG A 106 -4.52 -12.73 20.73
C ARG A 106 -5.08 -12.95 19.32
N PRO A 107 -5.48 -11.88 18.62
CA PRO A 107 -5.56 -11.95 17.18
C PRO A 107 -4.19 -12.36 16.61
N PRO A 108 -4.16 -13.06 15.47
CA PRO A 108 -2.92 -13.50 14.86
C PRO A 108 -2.00 -12.33 14.47
N ALA A 109 -0.69 -12.52 14.70
CA ALA A 109 0.38 -11.71 14.12
C ALA A 109 0.14 -11.52 12.62
N ARG A 110 0.27 -10.28 12.15
CA ARG A 110 0.06 -9.96 10.74
C ARG A 110 1.03 -8.90 10.29
N ARG A 111 1.50 -9.06 9.05
CA ARG A 111 2.15 -8.01 8.30
C ARG A 111 1.27 -7.61 7.15
N ALA A 112 1.17 -6.32 6.91
CA ALA A 112 0.46 -5.79 5.78
C ALA A 112 1.35 -4.86 4.98
N LEU A 113 1.37 -5.02 3.67
CA LEU A 113 1.91 -4.03 2.75
C LEU A 113 0.73 -3.21 2.25
N VAL A 114 0.83 -1.90 2.37
CA VAL A 114 -0.09 -0.97 1.73
C VAL A 114 0.70 -0.11 0.78
N ALA A 115 0.32 -0.18 -0.49
CA ALA A 115 0.93 0.57 -1.57
C ALA A 115 -0.16 1.35 -2.30
N TRP A 116 0.06 2.63 -2.59
CA TRP A 116 -0.88 3.46 -3.32
C TRP A 116 -0.18 4.29 -4.39
N ARG A 117 -0.97 4.70 -5.37
CA ARG A 117 -0.57 5.72 -6.34
C ARG A 117 -1.78 6.47 -6.83
N ARG A 118 -1.58 7.75 -7.17
CA ARG A 118 -2.55 8.53 -7.94
C ARG A 118 -2.15 8.51 -9.41
N THR A 119 -3.10 8.24 -10.29
CA THR A 119 -2.88 8.35 -11.74
C THR A 119 -3.02 9.80 -12.17
N ALA A 120 -2.54 10.12 -13.39
CA ALA A 120 -2.72 11.43 -14.00
C ALA A 120 -4.21 11.82 -14.16
N TYR A 121 -5.11 10.83 -14.16
CA TYR A 121 -6.56 11.01 -14.30
C TYR A 121 -7.27 11.12 -12.94
N GLY A 122 -6.53 11.23 -11.83
CA GLY A 122 -7.10 11.35 -10.49
C GLY A 122 -7.65 10.03 -9.92
N THR A 123 -7.42 8.89 -10.59
CA THR A 123 -7.74 7.56 -10.05
C THR A 123 -6.73 7.20 -8.97
N THR A 124 -7.21 6.75 -7.82
CA THR A 124 -6.35 6.19 -6.77
C THR A 124 -6.33 4.67 -6.93
N LYS A 125 -5.14 4.10 -7.12
CA LYS A 125 -4.92 2.66 -7.04
C LYS A 125 -4.34 2.33 -5.68
N VAL A 126 -4.92 1.36 -5.00
CA VAL A 126 -4.45 0.88 -3.70
C VAL A 126 -4.25 -0.62 -3.77
N LEU A 127 -3.01 -1.06 -3.64
CA LEU A 127 -2.61 -2.45 -3.50
C LEU A 127 -2.39 -2.75 -2.02
N SER A 128 -3.18 -3.66 -1.47
CA SER A 128 -3.08 -4.13 -0.08
C SER A 128 -2.77 -5.62 -0.07
N MET A 129 -1.78 -6.02 0.73
CA MET A 129 -1.44 -7.41 0.96
C MET A 129 -1.34 -7.68 2.44
N HIS A 130 -1.79 -8.85 2.88
CA HIS A 130 -1.71 -9.30 4.26
C HIS A 130 -1.10 -10.69 4.31
N THR A 131 -0.19 -10.92 5.24
CA THR A 131 0.42 -12.23 5.48
C THR A 131 0.54 -12.49 6.99
N PRO A 132 0.24 -13.71 7.46
CA PRO A 132 0.38 -14.08 8.87
C PRO A 132 1.84 -14.27 9.32
N SER A 133 2.79 -14.33 8.37
CA SER A 133 4.20 -14.59 8.64
C SER A 133 5.10 -13.85 7.63
N ASP A 134 6.41 -14.07 7.70
CA ASP A 134 7.39 -13.57 6.72
C ASP A 134 7.02 -13.90 5.27
N SER A 135 6.36 -15.03 5.02
CA SER A 135 5.98 -15.47 3.69
C SER A 135 4.81 -16.44 3.74
N ALA A 136 3.84 -16.26 2.86
CA ALA A 136 2.71 -17.16 2.76
C ALA A 136 2.18 -17.26 1.32
N PRO A 137 1.63 -18.42 0.91
CA PRO A 137 0.92 -18.54 -0.36
C PRO A 137 -0.39 -17.76 -0.31
N ILE A 138 -0.83 -17.26 -1.46
CA ILE A 138 -2.14 -16.62 -1.60
C ILE A 138 -3.24 -17.69 -1.51
N LEU A 139 -4.20 -17.46 -0.61
CA LEU A 139 -5.42 -18.26 -0.57
C LEU A 139 -6.45 -17.66 -1.52
N ASN A 140 -7.01 -18.51 -2.38
CA ASN A 140 -8.05 -18.08 -3.31
C ASN A 140 -9.33 -17.76 -2.53
N PRO A 141 -9.86 -16.53 -2.55
CA PRO A 141 -11.06 -16.17 -1.81
C PRO A 141 -12.28 -17.03 -2.19
N LEU A 142 -12.34 -17.53 -3.43
CA LEU A 142 -13.43 -18.38 -3.92
C LEU A 142 -13.38 -19.81 -3.35
N SER A 143 -12.20 -20.27 -2.93
CA SER A 143 -12.04 -21.60 -2.31
C SER A 143 -12.51 -21.65 -0.86
N LEU A 144 -12.77 -20.49 -0.24
CA LEU A 144 -13.19 -20.40 1.16
C LEU A 144 -14.69 -20.65 1.33
N GLY A 145 -15.46 -20.80 0.24
CA GLY A 145 -16.91 -21.07 0.31
C GLY A 145 -17.74 -19.84 0.71
N MET A 146 -19.06 -19.94 0.56
CA MET A 146 -19.97 -18.86 0.94
C MET A 146 -20.12 -18.81 2.46
N GLY A 147 -19.62 -17.75 3.10
CA GLY A 147 -19.84 -17.51 4.53
C GLY A 147 -18.61 -17.64 5.42
N MET A 148 -17.41 -17.86 4.88
CA MET A 148 -16.22 -17.81 5.73
C MET A 148 -15.93 -16.37 6.17
N SER A 149 -16.07 -16.21 7.49
CA SER A 149 -15.58 -15.08 8.26
C SER A 149 -14.05 -14.96 8.15
N THR A 150 -13.53 -13.82 8.59
CA THR A 150 -12.12 -13.47 8.78
C THR A 150 -11.17 -14.59 9.23
N ALA A 151 -11.66 -15.67 9.82
CA ALA A 151 -10.89 -16.85 10.26
C ALA A 151 -10.09 -17.56 9.14
N ALA A 152 -10.60 -17.65 7.91
CA ALA A 152 -9.86 -18.27 6.81
C ALA A 152 -8.68 -17.41 6.29
N VAL A 153 -8.71 -16.11 6.57
CA VAL A 153 -7.68 -15.13 6.16
C VAL A 153 -6.36 -15.35 6.92
N PHE A 154 -6.33 -16.23 7.92
CA PHE A 154 -5.15 -16.46 8.77
C PHE A 154 -4.27 -17.64 8.36
N ALA A 155 -4.73 -18.53 7.48
CA ALA A 155 -3.94 -19.69 7.07
C ALA A 155 -2.93 -19.37 5.95
N GLY A 156 -3.04 -18.21 5.30
CA GLY A 156 -2.17 -17.81 4.21
C GLY A 156 -2.26 -16.31 3.92
N ALA A 157 -1.61 -15.89 2.84
CA ALA A 157 -1.65 -14.50 2.42
C ALA A 157 -2.95 -14.17 1.68
N SER A 158 -3.32 -12.89 1.72
CA SER A 158 -4.35 -12.30 0.85
C SER A 158 -3.80 -11.05 0.19
N ALA A 159 -4.28 -10.76 -1.01
CA ALA A 159 -3.88 -9.57 -1.74
C ALA A 159 -5.05 -9.04 -2.56
N MET A 160 -5.14 -7.73 -2.65
CA MET A 160 -6.20 -7.04 -3.37
C MET A 160 -5.67 -5.73 -3.92
N GLN A 161 -6.17 -5.34 -5.09
CA GLN A 161 -5.96 -4.03 -5.66
C GLN A 161 -7.29 -3.38 -5.96
N ASN A 162 -7.56 -2.25 -5.31
CA ASN A 162 -8.68 -1.40 -5.66
C ASN A 162 -8.24 -0.37 -6.69
N GLU A 163 -9.07 -0.16 -7.69
CA GLU A 163 -8.89 0.89 -8.69
C GLU A 163 -10.14 1.77 -8.65
N GLY A 164 -10.07 2.88 -7.92
CA GLY A 164 -11.21 3.76 -7.69
C GLY A 164 -10.96 5.16 -8.24
N GLY A 165 -11.92 5.70 -8.99
CA GLY A 165 -12.01 7.14 -9.16
C GLY A 165 -12.30 7.81 -7.81
N ASN A 166 -11.92 9.07 -7.67
CA ASN A 166 -12.43 9.86 -6.56
C ASN A 166 -13.95 10.00 -6.72
N THR A 167 -14.73 9.67 -5.70
CA THR A 167 -16.15 10.03 -5.65
C THR A 167 -16.29 11.56 -5.64
N ALA A 168 -17.51 12.07 -5.82
CA ALA A 168 -17.78 13.51 -5.68
C ALA A 168 -17.35 14.08 -4.32
N GLN A 169 -17.20 13.22 -3.30
CA GLN A 169 -16.74 13.54 -1.96
C GLN A 169 -15.23 13.32 -1.76
N GLY A 170 -14.47 13.07 -2.82
CA GLY A 170 -13.02 12.84 -2.76
C GLY A 170 -12.60 11.49 -2.15
N LYS A 171 -13.55 10.56 -1.95
CA LYS A 171 -13.27 9.24 -1.35
C LYS A 171 -13.03 8.21 -2.45
N PRO A 172 -12.17 7.19 -2.23
CA PRO A 172 -11.95 6.14 -3.22
C PRO A 172 -13.19 5.25 -3.34
N ASP A 173 -13.64 5.00 -4.57
CA ASP A 173 -14.64 3.96 -4.86
C ASP A 173 -14.00 2.57 -4.76
N LEU A 174 -14.54 1.71 -3.90
CA LEU A 174 -14.07 0.33 -3.68
C LEU A 174 -14.92 -0.71 -4.44
N SER A 175 -15.81 -0.29 -5.34
CA SER A 175 -16.68 -1.17 -6.11
C SER A 175 -15.93 -2.02 -7.15
N GLY A 176 -14.82 -1.49 -7.70
CA GLY A 176 -13.93 -2.19 -8.63
C GLY A 176 -12.67 -2.71 -7.93
N ALA A 177 -12.63 -4.01 -7.64
CA ALA A 177 -11.53 -4.64 -6.94
C ALA A 177 -11.02 -5.88 -7.67
N TRP A 178 -9.69 -5.95 -7.80
CA TRP A 178 -8.96 -7.12 -8.22
C TRP A 178 -8.53 -7.89 -6.98
N PHE A 179 -8.82 -9.18 -6.93
CA PHE A 179 -8.44 -10.05 -5.83
C PHE A 179 -7.42 -11.06 -6.30
N ALA A 180 -6.39 -11.29 -5.48
CA ALA A 180 -5.45 -12.37 -5.77
C ALA A 180 -6.14 -13.72 -5.55
N THR A 181 -6.08 -14.57 -6.57
CA THR A 181 -6.63 -15.92 -6.59
C THR A 181 -5.53 -16.99 -6.55
N GLY A 182 -4.26 -16.57 -6.56
CA GLY A 182 -3.10 -17.45 -6.44
C GLY A 182 -1.79 -16.66 -6.39
N GLY A 183 -0.69 -17.36 -6.13
CA GLY A 183 0.63 -16.77 -5.99
C GLY A 183 1.17 -16.80 -4.56
N TRP A 184 2.04 -15.86 -4.22
CA TRP A 184 2.68 -15.78 -2.91
C TRP A 184 3.13 -14.36 -2.56
N VAL A 185 3.30 -14.11 -1.26
CA VAL A 185 3.76 -12.84 -0.70
C VAL A 185 4.87 -13.11 0.31
N LYS A 186 5.90 -12.29 0.31
CA LYS A 186 7.00 -12.24 1.30
C LYS A 186 7.14 -10.81 1.80
N LEU A 187 6.87 -10.62 3.09
CA LEU A 187 7.10 -9.37 3.82
C LEU A 187 8.03 -9.70 4.99
N LYS A 188 9.34 -9.64 4.77
CA LYS A 188 10.34 -10.06 5.76
C LYS A 188 10.98 -8.85 6.45
N GLU A 189 10.91 -8.78 7.77
CA GLU A 189 11.65 -7.77 8.55
C GLU A 189 13.16 -7.99 8.33
N VAL A 190 13.88 -6.92 7.96
CA VAL A 190 15.34 -6.97 7.76
C VAL A 190 16.10 -6.14 8.79
N ALA A 191 15.48 -5.10 9.34
CA ALA A 191 16.07 -4.29 10.39
C ALA A 191 14.99 -3.54 11.18
N VAL A 192 15.21 -3.38 12.48
CA VAL A 192 14.52 -2.37 13.30
C VAL A 192 15.43 -1.14 13.34
N ILE A 193 14.91 0.01 12.93
CA ILE A 193 15.65 1.28 12.84
C ILE A 193 15.70 1.95 14.21
N GLY A 194 14.59 1.95 14.94
CA GLY A 194 14.48 2.59 16.25
C GLY A 194 13.03 2.71 16.71
N ALA A 195 12.85 3.23 17.92
CA ALA A 195 11.51 3.53 18.45
C ALA A 195 10.87 4.70 17.69
N CYS A 196 9.55 4.68 17.57
CA CYS A 196 8.80 5.83 17.08
C CYS A 196 8.87 6.97 18.12
N PRO A 197 8.91 8.25 17.70
CA PRO A 197 8.79 9.38 18.61
C PRO A 197 7.52 9.27 19.49
N GLU A 198 7.67 9.37 20.82
CA GLU A 198 6.54 9.25 21.77
C GLU A 198 5.40 10.25 21.46
N SER A 199 5.76 11.46 21.00
CA SER A 199 4.81 12.51 20.63
C SER A 199 3.83 12.09 19.52
N GLN A 200 4.17 11.10 18.68
CA GLN A 200 3.34 10.65 17.58
C GLN A 200 2.25 9.65 18.00
N LEU A 201 2.36 9.04 19.18
CA LEU A 201 1.46 7.96 19.62
C LEU A 201 0.63 8.34 20.84
N SER A 202 1.23 9.02 21.82
CA SER A 202 0.57 9.33 23.10
C SER A 202 -0.54 10.38 22.97
N GLY A 203 -0.49 11.25 21.95
CA GLY A 203 -1.47 12.34 21.78
C GLY A 203 -2.82 11.92 21.17
N LYS A 204 -2.96 10.69 20.67
CA LYS A 204 -4.12 10.28 19.85
C LYS A 204 -4.96 9.14 20.44
N GLY A 205 -4.75 8.78 21.72
CA GLY A 205 -5.53 7.72 22.37
C GLY A 205 -5.32 6.33 21.77
N VAL A 206 -4.23 6.11 21.03
CA VAL A 206 -3.93 4.81 20.42
C VAL A 206 -3.12 4.00 21.41
N ALA A 207 -3.65 2.86 21.87
CA ALA A 207 -2.99 2.01 22.86
C ALA A 207 -1.95 1.07 22.25
N VAL A 208 -1.04 1.66 21.51
CA VAL A 208 0.17 1.01 21.05
C VAL A 208 1.15 1.03 22.22
N SER A 209 1.45 -0.13 22.78
CA SER A 209 2.41 -0.27 23.90
C SER A 209 3.85 -0.12 23.44
N ARG A 210 4.11 -0.42 22.17
CA ARG A 210 5.44 -0.30 21.54
C ARG A 210 5.28 0.06 20.08
N CYS A 211 6.05 1.03 19.60
CA CYS A 211 6.12 1.35 18.19
C CYS A 211 7.57 1.43 17.78
N GLU A 212 7.91 0.73 16.70
CA GLU A 212 9.25 0.74 16.14
C GLU A 212 9.19 1.00 14.65
N GLN A 213 10.06 1.88 14.17
CA GLN A 213 10.33 1.99 12.75
C GLN A 213 11.18 0.81 12.32
N ALA A 214 10.80 0.16 11.23
CA ALA A 214 11.46 -1.02 10.71
C ALA A 214 11.60 -0.95 9.19
N ARG A 215 12.42 -1.85 8.65
CA ARG A 215 12.60 -2.07 7.22
C ARG A 215 12.18 -3.49 6.87
N TYR A 216 11.46 -3.62 5.77
CA TYR A 216 10.95 -4.89 5.28
C TYR A 216 11.39 -5.14 3.85
N LEU A 217 11.92 -6.33 3.60
CA LEU A 217 12.12 -6.82 2.25
C LEU A 217 10.77 -7.31 1.72
N VAL A 218 10.36 -6.74 0.60
CA VAL A 218 9.07 -7.01 -0.03
C VAL A 218 9.29 -7.79 -1.32
N ARG A 219 8.61 -8.93 -1.46
CA ARG A 219 8.51 -9.64 -2.73
C ARG A 219 7.16 -10.32 -2.87
N PHE A 220 6.57 -10.26 -4.05
CA PHE A 220 5.32 -10.95 -4.33
C PHE A 220 5.19 -11.29 -5.80
N ASP A 221 4.38 -12.30 -6.08
CA ASP A 221 3.97 -12.70 -7.42
C ASP A 221 2.54 -13.24 -7.32
N LEU A 222 1.60 -12.52 -7.90
CA LEU A 222 0.17 -12.68 -7.70
C LEU A 222 -0.52 -12.94 -9.03
N ALA A 223 -1.46 -13.88 -9.04
CA ALA A 223 -2.49 -13.97 -10.07
C ALA A 223 -3.75 -13.28 -9.54
N MET A 224 -4.24 -12.25 -10.21
CA MET A 224 -5.39 -11.46 -9.77
C MET A 224 -6.55 -11.58 -10.75
N GLN A 225 -7.77 -11.63 -10.21
CA GLN A 225 -9.02 -11.66 -10.97
C GLN A 225 -9.94 -10.54 -10.51
N HIS A 226 -10.73 -10.01 -11.43
CA HIS A 226 -11.75 -9.04 -11.10
C HIS A 226 -12.96 -9.75 -10.49
N LEU A 227 -13.29 -9.42 -9.25
CA LEU A 227 -14.47 -9.97 -8.58
C LEU A 227 -15.49 -8.86 -8.34
N ALA A 228 -16.78 -9.18 -8.47
CA ALA A 228 -17.87 -8.25 -8.21
C ALA A 228 -18.99 -8.91 -7.40
N GLY A 229 -19.86 -8.09 -6.83
CA GLY A 229 -21.02 -8.55 -6.06
C GLY A 229 -20.69 -9.01 -4.64
N ARG A 230 -21.73 -9.44 -3.93
CA ARG A 230 -21.64 -10.01 -2.57
C ARG A 230 -22.55 -11.24 -2.48
N PRO A 231 -21.99 -12.44 -2.29
CA PRO A 231 -20.56 -12.75 -2.16
C PRO A 231 -19.75 -12.43 -3.43
N PRO A 232 -18.42 -12.23 -3.34
CA PRO A 232 -17.58 -11.97 -4.51
C PRO A 232 -17.73 -13.10 -5.54
N GLN A 233 -18.11 -12.73 -6.77
CA GLN A 233 -18.21 -13.62 -7.91
C GLN A 233 -17.19 -13.21 -8.97
N VAL A 234 -16.64 -14.18 -9.70
CA VAL A 234 -15.79 -13.88 -10.86
C VAL A 234 -16.60 -13.12 -11.88
N VAL A 235 -16.08 -11.97 -12.31
CA VAL A 235 -16.70 -11.24 -13.44
C VAL A 235 -16.34 -11.99 -14.71
N GLY A 236 -17.37 -12.58 -15.35
CA GLY A 236 -17.21 -13.34 -16.59
C GLY A 236 -16.47 -12.53 -17.66
N GLY A 237 -15.47 -13.16 -18.30
CA GLY A 237 -14.64 -12.51 -19.31
C GLY A 237 -13.53 -11.60 -18.77
N SER A 238 -13.41 -11.42 -17.45
CA SER A 238 -12.27 -10.68 -16.89
C SER A 238 -10.97 -11.50 -17.04
N PRO A 239 -9.90 -10.92 -17.62
CA PRO A 239 -8.64 -11.63 -17.78
C PRO A 239 -7.96 -11.78 -16.41
N VAL A 240 -7.25 -12.89 -16.20
CA VAL A 240 -6.33 -13.01 -15.05
C VAL A 240 -5.15 -12.07 -15.29
N ARG A 241 -4.88 -11.19 -14.33
CA ARG A 241 -3.75 -10.26 -14.36
C ARG A 241 -2.63 -10.75 -13.46
N ARG A 242 -1.40 -10.84 -13.97
CA ARG A 242 -0.23 -11.10 -13.13
C ARG A 242 0.32 -9.81 -12.56
N VAL A 243 0.57 -9.78 -11.26
CA VAL A 243 1.06 -8.61 -10.52
C VAL A 243 2.21 -9.04 -9.62
N SER A 244 3.39 -8.48 -9.81
CA SER A 244 4.59 -8.86 -9.06
C SER A 244 5.43 -7.65 -8.67
N SER A 245 6.22 -7.76 -7.62
CA SER A 245 7.23 -6.75 -7.30
C SER A 245 8.39 -6.81 -8.29
N VAL A 246 8.96 -5.66 -8.65
CA VAL A 246 10.22 -5.61 -9.39
C VAL A 246 11.37 -5.76 -8.40
N GLY A 247 12.03 -6.93 -8.42
CA GLY A 247 13.13 -7.25 -7.50
C GLY A 247 12.67 -7.54 -6.07
N GLU A 248 13.55 -7.22 -5.10
CA GLU A 248 13.32 -7.35 -3.65
C GLU A 248 13.56 -6.00 -2.95
N PRO A 249 12.72 -4.98 -3.20
CA PRO A 249 12.91 -3.66 -2.61
C PRO A 249 12.76 -3.70 -1.08
N VAL A 250 13.53 -2.83 -0.44
CA VAL A 250 13.39 -2.57 1.00
C VAL A 250 12.40 -1.43 1.18
N VAL A 251 11.32 -1.72 1.89
CA VAL A 251 10.21 -0.79 2.17
C VAL A 251 10.23 -0.46 3.66
N GLY A 252 10.12 0.83 3.98
CA GLY A 252 9.96 1.31 5.34
C GLY A 252 8.63 0.86 5.95
N GLY A 253 8.59 0.74 7.27
CA GLY A 253 7.39 0.29 7.94
C GLY A 253 7.36 0.57 9.43
N LEU A 254 6.24 0.21 10.05
CA LEU A 254 6.09 0.20 11.50
C LEU A 254 5.84 -1.18 12.03
N LYS A 255 6.40 -1.42 13.20
CA LYS A 255 6.08 -2.52 14.08
C LYS A 255 5.28 -1.98 15.25
N LEU A 256 4.02 -2.37 15.33
CA LEU A 256 3.07 -1.96 16.36
C LEU A 256 2.87 -3.11 17.33
N GLY A 257 3.26 -2.90 18.59
CA GLY A 257 2.98 -3.76 19.72
C GLY A 257 1.73 -3.29 20.45
N PHE A 258 0.81 -4.21 20.73
CA PHE A 258 -0.41 -3.94 21.50
C PHE A 258 -0.41 -4.68 22.84
N ALA A 259 -0.84 -4.00 23.90
CA ALA A 259 -1.01 -4.57 25.23
C ALA A 259 -2.47 -4.97 25.55
N CYS A 260 -3.33 -5.09 24.54
CA CYS A 260 -4.72 -5.53 24.69
C CYS A 260 -5.20 -6.47 23.58
N LEU A 261 -6.38 -7.04 23.81
CA LEU A 261 -7.02 -8.02 22.93
C LEU A 261 -7.53 -7.43 21.62
N ALA A 262 -8.08 -6.21 21.65
CA ALA A 262 -8.69 -5.59 20.49
C ALA A 262 -8.38 -4.08 20.46
N PRO A 263 -7.36 -3.65 19.71
CA PRO A 263 -7.17 -2.23 19.48
C PRO A 263 -8.33 -1.72 18.61
N THR A 264 -9.28 -1.00 19.21
CA THR A 264 -10.28 -0.28 18.42
C THR A 264 -9.60 0.90 17.73
N SER A 265 -9.91 1.11 16.45
CA SER A 265 -9.14 1.99 15.55
C SER A 265 -9.10 3.47 15.96
N MET A 266 -9.96 3.91 16.88
CA MET A 266 -10.03 5.32 17.32
C MET A 266 -9.68 5.57 18.79
N HIS A 267 -9.73 4.55 19.66
CA HIS A 267 -9.54 4.71 21.10
C HIS A 267 -8.54 3.71 21.70
N GLY A 268 -7.84 2.97 20.86
CA GLY A 268 -6.88 1.99 21.32
C GLY A 268 -7.56 0.84 22.06
N CYS A 269 -6.90 0.42 23.14
CA CYS A 269 -7.26 -0.68 24.01
C CYS A 269 -8.40 -0.24 24.91
N GLN A 270 -9.58 -0.80 24.67
CA GLN A 270 -10.68 -0.79 25.63
C GLN A 270 -10.88 -2.19 26.19
#